data_AF-I1XN99-F1
#
_entry.id   AF-I1XN99-F1
#
_cell.length_a   1.000
_cell.length_b   1.000
_cell.length_c   1.000
_cell.angle_alpha   90.00
_cell.angle_beta   90.00
_cell.angle_gamma   90.00
#
_symmetry.space_group_name_H-M   'P 1'
#
loop_
_entity.id
_entity.type
_entity.pdbx_description
1 polymer ?
#
loop_
_entity_poly.entity_id
_entity_poly.type
_entity_poly.pdbx_seq_one_letter_code
_entity_poly.pdbx_strand_id
1 'polypeptide(L)'
;MLTKFEEAPDSDLEPSVEDTTTSEVIEQPTAMPNIYIDQIITPATAENRRELYADLLNICQEEGVSIQALTDTELSQLGTIRLQRWIDESRTAYRLESWDFQLEEPQQQPHCHFQLISSGRHVMIDAEGLTGINLNDNQPYDIAPLTNMDASLLLRSPARQDKITTGKLREVAGQPCVETTIANYEEAVVCTWTGGVEWGFEPHSDGIKSVSDTHHYALFRSIVLQQDPAGNALDKISTITFNIGDNFDEAAMQPAPATALPAQQP
;
A
#
# COMPACT_ATOMS: atom_id res chain seq x y z
N MET A 1 -54.42 78.31 -31.67
CA MET A 1 -53.11 78.61 -32.28
C MET A 1 -52.43 77.28 -32.55
N LEU A 2 -52.12 77.00 -33.82
CA LEU A 2 -51.26 75.89 -34.25
C LEU A 2 -49.79 76.20 -33.95
N THR A 3 -49.03 75.17 -33.54
CA THR A 3 -47.65 74.78 -33.96
C THR A 3 -47.11 73.80 -32.89
N LYS A 4 -46.38 72.71 -33.16
CA LYS A 4 -45.85 72.04 -34.37
C LYS A 4 -45.30 70.68 -33.87
N PHE A 5 -45.37 69.63 -34.70
CA PHE A 5 -44.75 68.32 -34.48
C PHE A 5 -43.23 68.36 -34.70
N GLU A 6 -42.49 67.51 -33.98
CA GLU A 6 -41.23 66.89 -34.44
C GLU A 6 -41.08 65.49 -33.79
N GLU A 7 -41.03 64.46 -34.64
CA GLU A 7 -40.62 63.04 -34.44
C GLU A 7 -39.13 62.96 -34.02
N ALA A 8 -38.48 61.91 -33.46
CA ALA A 8 -38.65 60.47 -33.12
C ALA A 8 -37.35 60.10 -32.30
N PRO A 9 -36.97 58.85 -31.93
CA PRO A 9 -37.56 57.54 -32.21
C PRO A 9 -37.68 56.55 -31.02
N ASP A 10 -38.32 55.42 -31.34
CA ASP A 10 -38.27 54.11 -30.68
C ASP A 10 -36.93 53.75 -30.04
N SER A 11 -36.99 53.14 -28.85
CA SER A 11 -36.01 52.15 -28.40
C SER A 11 -36.67 51.21 -27.39
N ASP A 12 -37.01 50.04 -27.93
CA ASP A 12 -36.72 48.73 -27.36
C ASP A 12 -37.41 48.34 -26.05
N LEU A 13 -38.61 47.80 -26.21
CA LEU A 13 -39.12 46.71 -25.39
C LEU A 13 -38.17 45.51 -25.55
N GLU A 14 -37.27 45.31 -24.59
CA GLU A 14 -36.47 44.08 -24.53
C GLU A 14 -37.40 42.86 -24.33
N PRO A 15 -37.26 41.81 -25.14
CA PRO A 15 -37.96 40.55 -24.92
C PRO A 15 -37.30 39.78 -23.77
N SER A 16 -38.13 39.01 -23.07
CA SER A 16 -37.78 38.12 -21.97
C SER A 16 -36.46 37.39 -22.19
N VAL A 17 -35.53 37.58 -21.26
CA VAL A 17 -34.35 36.72 -21.13
C VAL A 17 -34.85 35.30 -20.87
N GLU A 18 -34.64 34.42 -21.84
CA GLU A 18 -34.78 32.98 -21.68
C GLU A 18 -33.87 32.54 -20.53
N ASP A 19 -34.47 31.88 -19.56
CA ASP A 19 -33.78 31.20 -18.46
C ASP A 19 -33.05 29.98 -19.05
N THR A 20 -31.88 30.19 -19.66
CA THR A 20 -30.92 29.11 -19.90
C THR A 20 -30.34 28.73 -18.55
N THR A 21 -31.11 27.98 -17.78
CA THR A 21 -30.61 27.20 -16.65
C THR A 21 -29.65 26.18 -17.25
N THR A 22 -28.37 26.55 -17.30
CA THR A 22 -27.27 25.61 -17.54
C THR A 22 -27.44 24.55 -16.46
N SER A 23 -28.02 23.41 -16.84
CA SER A 23 -28.01 22.23 -15.99
C SER A 23 -26.53 21.91 -15.83
N GLU A 24 -25.96 22.26 -14.68
CA GLU A 24 -24.71 21.65 -14.22
C GLU A 24 -24.99 20.15 -14.27
N VAL A 25 -24.46 19.51 -15.31
CA VAL A 25 -24.27 18.07 -15.31
C VAL A 25 -23.27 17.86 -14.19
N ILE A 26 -23.79 17.56 -13.00
CA ILE A 26 -22.99 17.00 -11.93
C ILE A 26 -22.54 15.65 -12.49
N GLU A 27 -21.37 15.63 -13.15
CA GLU A 27 -20.72 14.38 -13.49
C GLU A 27 -20.62 13.58 -12.20
N GLN A 28 -21.32 12.46 -12.14
CA GLN A 28 -21.18 11.54 -11.03
C GLN A 28 -19.70 11.16 -10.96
N PRO A 29 -19.07 11.23 -9.77
CA PRO A 29 -17.69 10.81 -9.62
C PRO A 29 -17.52 9.42 -10.23
N THR A 30 -16.47 9.20 -11.02
CA THR A 30 -16.14 7.88 -11.55
C THR A 30 -16.06 6.92 -10.37
N ALA A 31 -16.96 5.93 -10.33
CA ALA A 31 -16.96 4.92 -9.28
C ALA A 31 -15.58 4.27 -9.23
N MET A 32 -15.01 4.19 -8.04
CA MET A 32 -13.66 3.68 -7.91
C MET A 32 -13.64 2.17 -8.13
N PRO A 33 -12.77 1.65 -9.02
CA PRO A 33 -12.65 0.23 -9.22
C PRO A 33 -12.00 -0.45 -8.00
N ASN A 34 -12.25 -1.74 -7.86
CA ASN A 34 -11.49 -2.59 -6.97
C ASN A 34 -10.02 -2.57 -7.36
N ILE A 35 -9.13 -2.34 -6.40
CA ILE A 35 -7.68 -2.33 -6.58
C ILE A 35 -7.06 -3.41 -5.69
N TYR A 36 -6.35 -4.35 -6.28
CA TYR A 36 -5.53 -5.33 -5.58
C TYR A 36 -4.06 -5.13 -5.92
N ILE A 37 -3.21 -5.11 -4.89
CA ILE A 37 -1.77 -4.92 -5.04
C ILE A 37 -1.04 -5.97 -4.21
N ASP A 38 -0.07 -6.65 -4.81
CA ASP A 38 0.79 -7.64 -4.15
C ASP A 38 2.25 -7.26 -4.35
N GLN A 39 2.99 -7.13 -3.25
CA GLN A 39 4.37 -6.66 -3.25
C GLN A 39 5.26 -7.51 -2.38
N ILE A 40 6.50 -7.70 -2.83
CA ILE A 40 7.60 -8.16 -2.00
C ILE A 40 8.45 -6.96 -1.61
N ILE A 41 8.79 -6.92 -0.33
CA ILE A 41 9.68 -5.95 0.25
C ILE A 41 10.91 -6.69 0.80
N THR A 42 12.10 -6.18 0.47
CA THR A 42 13.35 -6.54 1.15
C THR A 42 13.65 -5.44 2.17
N PRO A 43 13.57 -5.74 3.48
CA PRO A 43 13.82 -4.72 4.50
C PRO A 43 15.24 -4.21 4.45
N ALA A 44 15.42 -2.91 4.67
CA ALA A 44 16.74 -2.29 4.68
C ALA A 44 17.65 -2.89 5.79
N THR A 45 17.04 -3.27 6.91
CA THR A 45 17.68 -3.83 8.11
C THR A 45 17.64 -5.36 8.17
N ALA A 46 17.08 -6.03 7.16
CA ALA A 46 17.19 -7.47 7.06
C ALA A 46 18.64 -7.79 6.67
N GLU A 47 19.54 -7.79 7.67
CA GLU A 47 20.78 -8.56 7.62
C GLU A 47 20.48 -9.89 6.92
N ASN A 48 21.40 -10.34 6.07
CA ASN A 48 21.18 -11.40 5.09
C ASN A 48 20.68 -12.69 5.77
N ARG A 49 19.37 -12.79 6.06
CA ARG A 49 18.78 -13.85 6.89
C ARG A 49 19.00 -15.21 6.26
N ARG A 50 19.08 -15.24 4.93
CA ARG A 50 19.44 -16.44 4.15
C ARG A 50 20.89 -16.86 4.37
N GLU A 51 21.82 -15.92 4.50
CA GLU A 51 23.23 -16.21 4.85
C GLU A 51 23.35 -16.69 6.29
N LEU A 52 22.68 -16.03 7.26
CA LEU A 52 22.65 -16.51 8.64
C LEU A 52 22.09 -17.93 8.74
N TYR A 53 20.99 -18.21 8.03
CA TYR A 53 20.44 -19.56 7.93
C TYR A 53 21.46 -20.55 7.34
N ALA A 54 22.13 -20.18 6.25
CA ALA A 54 23.11 -21.04 5.58
C ALA A 54 24.31 -21.34 6.49
N ASP A 55 24.80 -20.35 7.24
CA ASP A 55 25.89 -20.51 8.20
C ASP A 55 25.51 -21.47 9.33
N LEU A 56 24.31 -21.31 9.91
CA LEU A 56 23.81 -22.23 10.93
C LEU A 56 23.61 -23.64 10.38
N LEU A 57 23.07 -23.77 9.17
CA LEU A 57 22.91 -25.06 8.51
C LEU A 57 24.27 -25.76 8.31
N ASN A 58 25.30 -25.03 7.90
CA ASN A 58 26.66 -25.57 7.75
C ASN A 58 27.22 -26.04 9.09
N ILE A 59 27.07 -25.26 10.17
CA ILE A 59 27.50 -25.66 11.52
C ILE A 59 26.81 -26.97 11.93
N CYS A 60 25.50 -27.10 11.71
CA CYS A 60 24.76 -28.32 12.04
C CYS A 60 25.25 -29.54 11.24
N GLN A 61 25.65 -29.34 9.97
CA GLN A 61 26.22 -30.40 9.15
C GLN A 61 27.60 -30.84 9.65
N GLU A 62 28.44 -29.90 10.08
CA GLU A 62 29.77 -30.17 10.64
C GLU A 62 29.69 -30.93 11.98
N GLU A 63 28.73 -30.57 12.83
CA GLU A 63 28.48 -31.22 14.13
C GLU A 63 27.80 -32.61 14.00
N GLY A 64 27.34 -32.98 12.81
CA GLY A 64 26.74 -34.31 12.54
C GLY A 64 25.44 -34.57 13.30
N VAL A 65 24.71 -33.51 13.66
CA VAL A 65 23.42 -33.61 14.36
C VAL A 65 22.28 -33.95 13.40
N SER A 66 21.12 -34.33 13.93
CA SER A 66 19.91 -34.48 13.12
C SER A 66 19.48 -33.13 12.54
N ILE A 67 19.19 -33.05 11.24
CA ILE A 67 18.85 -31.81 10.55
C ILE A 67 17.48 -31.93 9.88
N GLN A 68 16.62 -30.94 10.11
CA GLN A 68 15.45 -30.66 9.29
C GLN A 68 15.58 -29.23 8.76
N ALA A 69 15.95 -29.13 7.48
CA ALA A 69 16.12 -27.86 6.78
C ALA A 69 14.78 -27.25 6.36
N LEU A 70 14.77 -25.94 6.12
CA LEU A 70 13.68 -25.27 5.42
C LEU A 70 13.59 -25.77 3.97
N THR A 71 12.38 -25.84 3.44
CA THR A 71 12.10 -26.10 2.03
C THR A 71 12.50 -24.92 1.14
N ASP A 72 12.65 -25.16 -0.17
CA ASP A 72 12.96 -24.11 -1.14
C ASP A 72 11.94 -22.95 -1.12
N THR A 73 10.66 -23.28 -0.89
CA THR A 73 9.58 -22.28 -0.77
C THR A 73 9.78 -21.41 0.46
N GLU A 74 10.05 -22.01 1.63
CA GLU A 74 10.29 -21.27 2.87
C GLU A 74 11.55 -20.40 2.77
N LEU A 75 12.62 -20.92 2.16
CA LEU A 75 13.86 -20.16 1.92
C LEU A 75 13.66 -18.95 1.00
N SER A 76 12.74 -19.06 0.04
CA SER A 76 12.40 -17.93 -0.83
C SER A 76 11.73 -16.78 -0.07
N GLN A 77 10.97 -17.09 1.00
CA GLN A 77 10.29 -16.10 1.84
C GLN A 77 11.22 -15.47 2.89
N LEU A 78 12.25 -16.19 3.30
CA LEU A 78 13.10 -15.80 4.41
C LEU A 78 13.74 -14.41 4.22
N GLY A 79 13.61 -13.54 5.22
CA GLY A 79 14.15 -12.18 5.21
C GLY A 79 13.38 -11.23 4.29
N THR A 80 12.16 -11.58 3.89
CA THR A 80 11.28 -10.72 3.08
C THR A 80 10.00 -10.38 3.82
N ILE A 81 9.32 -9.35 3.33
CA ILE A 81 7.98 -8.97 3.75
C ILE A 81 7.07 -9.02 2.53
N ARG A 82 5.86 -9.56 2.67
CA ARG A 82 4.81 -9.43 1.66
C ARG A 82 3.79 -8.41 2.13
N LEU A 83 3.48 -7.46 1.25
CA LEU A 83 2.42 -6.49 1.44
C LEU A 83 1.34 -6.73 0.39
N GLN A 84 0.18 -7.18 0.84
CA GLN A 84 -1.02 -7.31 0.04
C GLN A 84 -2.01 -6.21 0.43
N ARG A 85 -2.65 -5.57 -0.54
CA ARG A 85 -3.62 -4.50 -0.33
C ARG A 85 -4.88 -4.76 -1.15
N TRP A 86 -6.04 -4.58 -0.54
CA TRP A 86 -7.37 -4.62 -1.14
C TRP A 86 -8.07 -3.30 -0.88
N ILE A 87 -8.53 -2.65 -1.94
CA ILE A 87 -8.94 -1.25 -1.90
C ILE A 87 -10.19 -1.10 -2.78
N ASP A 88 -11.36 -0.88 -2.18
CA ASP A 88 -12.60 -0.51 -2.88
C ASP A 88 -13.20 0.80 -2.31
N GLU A 89 -14.31 1.26 -2.88
CA GLU A 89 -14.94 2.53 -2.53
C GLU A 89 -15.22 2.69 -1.03
N SER A 90 -15.51 1.59 -0.34
CA SER A 90 -15.99 1.56 1.04
C SER A 90 -15.01 0.93 2.03
N ARG A 91 -14.06 0.14 1.53
CA ARG A 91 -13.17 -0.70 2.35
C ARG A 91 -11.74 -0.58 1.90
N THR A 92 -10.84 -0.73 2.86
CA THR A 92 -9.42 -0.92 2.61
C THR A 92 -8.87 -1.94 3.57
N ALA A 93 -8.20 -2.96 3.05
CA ALA A 93 -7.51 -3.96 3.85
C ALA A 93 -6.06 -4.09 3.40
N TYR A 94 -5.20 -4.52 4.31
CA TYR A 94 -3.87 -4.97 3.97
C TYR A 94 -3.36 -6.06 4.89
N ARG A 95 -2.58 -6.96 4.30
CA ARG A 95 -1.78 -7.95 5.02
C ARG A 95 -0.31 -7.60 4.85
N LEU A 96 0.36 -7.36 5.97
CA LEU A 96 1.80 -7.18 6.05
C LEU A 96 2.38 -8.34 6.85
N GLU A 97 3.12 -9.21 6.19
CA GLU A 97 3.68 -10.41 6.81
C GLU A 97 5.15 -10.54 6.47
N SER A 98 5.99 -10.71 7.49
CA SER A 98 7.43 -10.88 7.39
C SER A 98 7.82 -12.29 7.81
N TRP A 99 8.82 -12.89 7.16
CA TRP A 99 9.28 -14.23 7.49
C TRP A 99 10.72 -14.25 8.01
N ASP A 100 10.92 -15.02 9.08
CA ASP A 100 12.22 -15.34 9.68
C ASP A 100 12.28 -16.86 9.92
N PHE A 101 13.36 -17.35 10.53
CA PHE A 101 13.45 -18.74 10.98
C PHE A 101 13.76 -18.83 12.47
N GLN A 102 13.38 -19.96 13.06
CA GLN A 102 13.80 -20.35 14.40
C GLN A 102 14.24 -21.82 14.39
N LEU A 103 14.90 -22.23 15.48
CA LEU A 103 15.12 -23.64 15.77
C LEU A 103 13.97 -24.15 16.67
N GLU A 104 13.52 -25.37 16.43
CA GLU A 104 12.48 -26.01 17.24
C GLU A 104 12.93 -26.16 18.72
N GLU A 105 12.04 -25.80 19.65
CA GLU A 105 12.21 -26.01 21.10
C GLU A 105 11.21 -27.06 21.64
N PRO A 106 11.54 -27.80 22.73
CA PRO A 106 12.82 -27.83 23.44
C PRO A 106 13.82 -28.81 22.81
N GLN A 107 15.08 -28.40 22.72
CA GLN A 107 16.14 -29.28 22.23
C GLN A 107 16.61 -30.27 23.31
N GLN A 108 15.84 -31.34 23.56
CA GLN A 108 16.21 -32.40 24.51
C GLN A 108 17.45 -33.21 24.06
N GLN A 109 17.76 -33.19 22.77
CA GLN A 109 18.95 -33.76 22.14
C GLN A 109 19.48 -32.74 21.13
N PRO A 110 20.80 -32.72 20.83
CA PRO A 110 21.32 -31.81 19.81
C PRO A 110 20.71 -32.15 18.44
N HIS A 111 19.83 -31.28 17.94
CA HIS A 111 19.23 -31.35 16.63
C HIS A 111 19.04 -29.94 16.07
N CYS A 112 19.13 -29.81 14.75
CA CYS A 112 18.89 -28.58 14.03
C CYS A 112 17.63 -28.73 13.18
N HIS A 113 16.48 -28.54 13.81
CA HIS A 113 15.21 -28.50 13.11
C HIS A 113 14.80 -27.04 12.93
N PHE A 114 14.97 -26.54 11.71
CA PHE A 114 14.61 -25.18 11.36
C PHE A 114 13.12 -25.12 11.05
N GLN A 115 12.47 -24.06 11.52
CA GLN A 115 11.07 -23.77 11.27
C GLN A 115 10.93 -22.35 10.73
N LEU A 116 10.14 -22.18 9.67
CA LEU A 116 9.77 -20.86 9.20
C LEU A 116 8.78 -20.24 10.19
N ILE A 117 9.07 -19.02 10.61
CA ILE A 117 8.18 -18.22 11.43
C ILE A 117 7.77 -16.95 10.69
N SER A 118 6.63 -16.40 11.09
CA SER A 118 6.12 -15.16 10.54
C SER A 118 5.60 -14.22 11.61
N SER A 119 5.68 -12.93 11.31
CA SER A 119 5.22 -11.83 12.16
C SER A 119 4.57 -10.75 11.30
N GLY A 120 3.79 -9.86 11.92
CA GLY A 120 3.16 -8.74 11.23
C GLY A 120 1.70 -8.52 11.61
N ARG A 121 0.89 -8.06 10.66
CA ARG A 121 -0.51 -7.68 10.91
C ARG A 121 -1.37 -7.81 9.65
N HIS A 122 -2.62 -8.21 9.85
CA HIS A 122 -3.67 -8.12 8.81
C HIS A 122 -4.77 -7.22 9.34
N VAL A 123 -5.02 -6.11 8.64
CA VAL A 123 -5.96 -5.06 9.07
C VAL A 123 -6.98 -4.80 7.96
N MET A 124 -8.23 -4.64 8.35
CA MET A 124 -9.34 -4.18 7.52
C MET A 124 -9.93 -2.90 8.11
N ILE A 125 -10.30 -1.99 7.22
CA ILE A 125 -10.85 -0.69 7.54
C ILE A 125 -12.11 -0.48 6.70
N ASP A 126 -13.21 -0.15 7.36
CA ASP A 126 -14.52 0.09 6.75
C ASP A 126 -15.34 1.13 7.54
N ALA A 127 -16.63 1.23 7.24
CA ALA A 127 -17.54 2.15 7.91
C ALA A 127 -17.84 1.80 9.39
N GLU A 128 -17.67 0.54 9.80
CA GLU A 128 -17.86 0.09 11.17
C GLU A 128 -16.61 0.36 12.03
N GLY A 129 -15.45 0.45 11.38
CA GLY A 129 -14.22 0.93 11.98
C GLY A 129 -13.02 0.15 11.46
N LEU A 130 -12.11 -0.18 12.38
CA LEU A 130 -10.90 -0.91 12.07
C LEU A 130 -10.88 -2.22 12.84
N THR A 131 -10.63 -3.31 12.11
CA THR A 131 -10.48 -4.66 12.66
C THR A 131 -9.16 -5.25 12.20
N GLY A 132 -8.57 -6.15 12.97
CA GLY A 132 -7.32 -6.78 12.57
C GLY A 132 -6.86 -7.92 13.45
N ILE A 133 -5.88 -8.67 12.95
CA ILE A 133 -5.19 -9.74 13.66
C ILE A 133 -3.69 -9.43 13.70
N ASN A 134 -3.10 -9.56 14.87
CA ASN A 134 -1.65 -9.55 15.08
C ASN A 134 -1.11 -10.91 14.65
N LEU A 135 -0.23 -10.95 13.66
CA LEU A 135 0.31 -12.21 13.13
C LEU A 135 1.40 -12.82 14.03
N ASN A 136 1.83 -12.09 15.06
CA ASN A 136 2.83 -12.58 16.03
C ASN A 136 2.23 -13.61 17.00
N ASP A 137 0.94 -13.51 17.30
CA ASP A 137 0.24 -14.36 18.29
C ASP A 137 -1.16 -14.80 17.84
N ASN A 138 -1.56 -14.42 16.62
CA ASN A 138 -2.89 -14.61 16.05
C ASN A 138 -4.03 -14.06 16.93
N GLN A 139 -3.75 -13.11 17.81
CA GLN A 139 -4.76 -12.42 18.61
C GLN A 139 -5.32 -11.21 17.86
N PRO A 140 -6.50 -10.69 18.27
CA PRO A 140 -6.98 -9.41 17.77
C PRO A 140 -5.89 -8.34 17.88
N TYR A 141 -5.62 -7.66 16.78
CA TYR A 141 -4.65 -6.57 16.73
C TYR A 141 -5.19 -5.42 17.56
N ASP A 142 -4.43 -4.96 18.56
CA ASP A 142 -4.81 -3.77 19.31
C ASP A 142 -4.59 -2.54 18.44
N ILE A 143 -5.69 -1.86 18.13
CA ILE A 143 -5.70 -0.76 17.19
C ILE A 143 -5.94 0.51 17.98
N ALA A 144 -4.95 1.40 17.99
CA ALA A 144 -5.16 2.75 18.46
C ALA A 144 -6.33 3.40 17.69
N PRO A 145 -7.30 4.04 18.37
CA PRO A 145 -8.43 4.67 17.71
C PRO A 145 -7.96 5.56 16.57
N LEU A 146 -8.55 5.38 15.39
CA LEU A 146 -8.27 6.23 14.24
C LEU A 146 -8.51 7.69 14.64
N THR A 147 -7.51 8.55 14.41
CA THR A 147 -7.74 9.98 14.55
C THR A 147 -8.69 10.45 13.46
N ASN A 148 -9.34 11.61 13.63
CA ASN A 148 -10.18 12.20 12.58
C ASN A 148 -9.42 12.37 11.25
N MET A 149 -8.10 12.51 11.30
CA MET A 149 -7.23 12.61 10.13
C MET A 149 -7.09 11.26 9.43
N ASP A 150 -6.96 10.16 10.18
CA ASP A 150 -6.90 8.82 9.60
C ASP A 150 -8.24 8.45 8.94
N ALA A 151 -9.36 8.72 9.60
CA ALA A 151 -10.71 8.49 9.06
C ALA A 151 -10.98 9.30 7.78
N SER A 152 -10.59 10.58 7.74
CA SER A 152 -10.77 11.44 6.55
C SER A 152 -9.84 11.09 5.38
N LEU A 153 -8.69 10.46 5.64
CA LEU A 153 -7.78 9.94 4.62
C LEU A 153 -8.25 8.59 4.05
N LEU A 154 -8.95 7.78 4.84
CA LEU A 154 -9.62 6.56 4.38
C LEU A 154 -10.86 6.86 3.53
N LEU A 155 -11.51 8.00 3.79
CA LEU A 155 -12.63 8.53 3.02
C LEU A 155 -12.21 9.21 1.70
N ARG A 156 -10.95 9.04 1.27
CA ARG A 156 -10.43 9.42 -0.07
C ARG A 156 -10.86 10.81 -0.51
N SER A 157 -10.38 11.82 0.21
CA SER A 157 -10.46 13.20 -0.28
C SER A 157 -9.72 13.31 -1.63
N PRO A 158 -10.21 14.10 -2.61
CA PRO A 158 -9.55 14.29 -3.89
C PRO A 158 -8.07 14.63 -3.72
N ALA A 159 -7.21 14.03 -4.54
CA ALA A 159 -5.78 14.26 -4.47
C ALA A 159 -5.50 15.76 -4.67
N ARG A 160 -4.59 16.34 -3.88
CA ARG A 160 -4.23 17.74 -4.10
C ARG A 160 -3.54 17.85 -5.47
N GLN A 161 -4.20 18.53 -6.40
CA GLN A 161 -3.73 18.73 -7.77
C GLN A 161 -2.49 19.64 -7.86
N ASP A 162 -2.05 20.26 -6.76
CA ASP A 162 -0.87 21.12 -6.71
C ASP A 162 0.46 20.33 -6.79
N LYS A 163 0.42 18.99 -6.73
CA LYS A 163 1.59 18.11 -6.86
C LYS A 163 1.65 17.39 -8.22
N ILE A 164 1.58 18.12 -9.33
CA ILE A 164 1.91 17.54 -10.64
C ILE A 164 3.43 17.31 -10.67
N THR A 165 3.84 16.05 -10.57
CA THR A 165 5.27 15.65 -10.55
C THR A 165 5.89 15.70 -11.95
N THR A 166 7.07 16.30 -12.07
CA THR A 166 7.86 16.40 -13.33
C THR A 166 8.81 15.22 -13.56
N GLY A 167 8.61 14.12 -12.84
CA GLY A 167 9.47 12.94 -12.89
C GLY A 167 9.32 12.15 -14.19
N LYS A 168 10.14 11.11 -14.33
CA LYS A 168 10.16 10.29 -15.54
C LYS A 168 9.00 9.30 -15.51
N LEU A 169 8.16 9.31 -16.54
CA LEU A 169 7.11 8.30 -16.70
C LEU A 169 7.70 6.90 -16.93
N ARG A 170 7.13 5.92 -16.25
CA ARG A 170 7.50 4.52 -16.25
C ARG A 170 6.25 3.65 -16.17
N GLU A 171 6.44 2.36 -16.38
CA GLU A 171 5.45 1.34 -16.14
C GLU A 171 6.04 0.28 -15.20
N VAL A 172 5.29 -0.09 -14.17
CA VAL A 172 5.64 -1.16 -13.23
C VAL A 172 4.40 -2.03 -13.04
N ALA A 173 4.53 -3.35 -13.22
CA ALA A 173 3.43 -4.30 -13.15
C ALA A 173 2.20 -3.89 -13.99
N GLY A 174 2.43 -3.33 -15.18
CA GLY A 174 1.37 -2.90 -16.11
C GLY A 174 0.67 -1.59 -15.73
N GLN A 175 1.14 -0.88 -14.69
CA GLN A 175 0.55 0.37 -14.23
C GLN A 175 1.49 1.56 -14.43
N PRO A 176 0.95 2.75 -14.78
CA PRO A 176 1.75 3.94 -14.97
C PRO A 176 2.25 4.49 -13.63
N CYS A 177 3.53 4.84 -13.57
CA CYS A 177 4.10 5.54 -12.43
C CYS A 177 5.08 6.62 -12.84
N VAL A 178 5.32 7.55 -11.92
CA VAL A 178 6.33 8.59 -12.06
C VAL A 178 7.52 8.24 -11.17
N GLU A 179 8.68 8.09 -11.79
CA GLU A 179 9.97 7.83 -11.16
C GLU A 179 10.61 9.16 -10.74
N THR A 180 10.95 9.26 -9.46
CA THR A 180 11.65 10.41 -8.86
C THR A 180 12.78 9.94 -7.96
N THR A 181 13.80 10.78 -7.79
CA THR A 181 14.84 10.58 -6.77
C THR A 181 14.26 10.84 -5.38
N ILE A 182 14.68 10.04 -4.40
CA ILE A 182 14.25 10.20 -3.01
C ILE A 182 15.14 11.24 -2.32
N ALA A 183 14.55 12.29 -1.78
CA ALA A 183 15.31 13.36 -1.13
C ALA A 183 16.15 12.82 0.05
N ASN A 184 17.39 13.29 0.18
CA ASN A 184 18.37 12.86 1.19
C ASN A 184 18.93 11.44 1.05
N TYR A 185 18.62 10.74 -0.04
CA TYR A 185 19.18 9.43 -0.35
C TYR A 185 19.77 9.48 -1.76
N GLU A 186 21.11 9.62 -1.85
CA GLU A 186 21.81 9.66 -3.14
C GLU A 186 21.45 8.45 -3.98
N GLU A 187 21.15 8.62 -5.26
CA GLU A 187 20.83 7.54 -6.22
C GLU A 187 19.58 6.69 -5.91
N ALA A 188 18.92 6.86 -4.76
CA ALA A 188 17.70 6.14 -4.45
C ALA A 188 16.51 6.67 -5.27
N VAL A 189 15.72 5.75 -5.83
CA VAL A 189 14.58 6.09 -6.68
C VAL A 189 13.30 5.44 -6.20
N VAL A 190 12.18 6.13 -6.41
CA VAL A 190 10.84 5.65 -6.13
C VAL A 190 9.95 5.86 -7.36
N CYS A 191 9.13 4.87 -7.70
CA CYS A 191 8.10 4.98 -8.72
C CYS A 191 6.72 4.96 -8.06
N THR A 192 6.01 6.10 -8.12
CA THR A 192 4.69 6.27 -7.50
C THR A 192 3.60 6.20 -8.55
N TRP A 193 2.57 5.39 -8.30
CA TRP A 193 1.44 5.20 -9.21
C TRP A 193 0.71 6.51 -9.49
N THR A 194 0.36 6.72 -10.76
CA THR A 194 -0.34 7.94 -11.20
C THR A 194 -1.75 7.68 -11.73
N GLY A 195 -2.15 6.41 -11.89
CA GLY A 195 -3.46 6.05 -12.41
C GLY A 195 -4.62 6.33 -11.44
N GLY A 196 -4.34 6.62 -10.17
CA GLY A 196 -5.35 6.79 -9.14
C GLY A 196 -5.70 8.22 -8.75
N VAL A 197 -5.19 9.22 -9.45
CA VAL A 197 -5.35 10.64 -9.05
C VAL A 197 -6.82 11.04 -8.96
N GLU A 198 -7.66 10.55 -9.88
CA GLU A 198 -9.11 10.82 -9.87
C GLU A 198 -9.84 10.25 -8.64
N TRP A 199 -9.28 9.22 -8.00
CA TRP A 199 -9.82 8.57 -6.80
C TRP A 199 -9.08 8.96 -5.51
N GLY A 200 -8.26 10.01 -5.55
CA GLY A 200 -7.62 10.57 -4.36
C GLY A 200 -6.20 10.10 -4.06
N PHE A 201 -5.59 9.26 -4.92
CA PHE A 201 -4.22 8.82 -4.71
C PHE A 201 -3.20 9.90 -5.11
N GLU A 202 -2.21 10.14 -4.26
CA GLU A 202 -1.15 11.11 -4.56
C GLU A 202 -0.11 10.51 -5.54
N PRO A 203 0.19 11.20 -6.66
CA PRO A 203 1.15 10.73 -7.66
C PRO A 203 2.61 11.03 -7.26
N HIS A 204 2.87 11.19 -5.96
CA HIS A 204 4.18 11.51 -5.38
C HIS A 204 4.35 10.80 -4.03
N SER A 205 5.57 10.35 -3.76
CA SER A 205 5.97 9.74 -2.49
C SER A 205 7.39 10.18 -2.14
N ASP A 206 7.64 10.40 -0.84
CA ASP A 206 8.98 10.66 -0.31
C ASP A 206 9.73 9.34 -0.02
N GLY A 207 9.22 8.22 -0.53
CA GLY A 207 9.71 6.88 -0.27
C GLY A 207 9.26 6.33 1.08
N ILE A 208 9.53 5.04 1.30
CA ILE A 208 9.19 4.33 2.52
C ILE A 208 10.49 3.85 3.18
N LYS A 209 10.75 4.29 4.41
CA LYS A 209 11.93 3.84 5.17
C LYS A 209 11.80 2.39 5.63
N SER A 210 10.68 2.08 6.26
CA SER A 210 10.33 0.77 6.81
C SER A 210 8.82 0.56 6.67
N VAL A 211 8.39 -0.43 5.90
CA VAL A 211 6.96 -0.76 5.76
C VAL A 211 6.37 -1.26 7.09
N SER A 212 7.21 -1.89 7.92
CA SER A 212 6.82 -2.41 9.23
C SER A 212 6.40 -1.30 10.19
N ASP A 213 7.13 -0.18 10.17
CA ASP A 213 6.93 0.97 11.07
C ASP A 213 6.05 2.06 10.44
N THR A 214 5.63 1.88 9.19
CA THR A 214 4.80 2.84 8.46
C THR A 214 3.37 2.83 9.00
N HIS A 215 2.85 4.02 9.29
CA HIS A 215 1.45 4.22 9.67
C HIS A 215 0.50 3.77 8.57
N HIS A 216 -0.66 3.22 8.92
CA HIS A 216 -1.63 2.67 7.97
C HIS A 216 -1.94 3.63 6.81
N TYR A 217 -2.20 4.91 7.09
CA TYR A 217 -2.56 5.90 6.06
C TYR A 217 -1.46 6.10 5.01
N ALA A 218 -0.18 6.00 5.39
CA ALA A 218 0.93 6.20 4.48
C ALA A 218 1.09 5.04 3.48
N LEU A 219 0.52 3.87 3.77
CA LEU A 219 0.44 2.75 2.84
C LEU A 219 -0.63 2.94 1.75
N PHE A 220 -1.55 3.89 1.91
CA PHE A 220 -2.70 4.07 1.01
C PHE A 220 -2.76 5.43 0.33
N ARG A 221 -2.16 6.46 0.92
CA ARG A 221 -2.19 7.81 0.36
C ARG A 221 -1.44 7.90 -0.97
N SER A 222 -0.25 7.32 -1.05
CA SER A 222 0.56 7.23 -2.26
C SER A 222 0.92 5.77 -2.49
N ILE A 223 0.60 5.24 -3.66
CA ILE A 223 0.90 3.84 -3.98
C ILE A 223 2.28 3.75 -4.63
N VAL A 224 3.29 3.43 -3.82
CA VAL A 224 4.64 3.12 -4.31
C VAL A 224 4.61 1.77 -5.04
N LEU A 225 4.89 1.77 -6.35
CA LEU A 225 4.97 0.55 -7.17
C LEU A 225 6.34 -0.10 -7.10
N GLN A 226 7.38 0.72 -7.01
CA GLN A 226 8.76 0.25 -6.93
C GLN A 226 9.58 1.26 -6.14
N GLN A 227 10.51 0.76 -5.34
CA GLN A 227 11.52 1.56 -4.68
C GLN A 227 12.85 0.81 -4.77
N ASP A 228 13.86 1.43 -5.36
CA ASP A 228 15.21 0.89 -5.39
C ASP A 228 16.10 1.77 -4.50
N PRO A 229 16.49 1.27 -3.32
CA PRO A 229 17.32 2.01 -2.40
C PRO A 229 18.77 1.97 -2.87
N ALA A 230 19.45 3.12 -2.82
CA ALA A 230 20.90 3.14 -2.90
C ALA A 230 21.46 2.80 -1.51
N GLY A 231 21.62 1.51 -1.24
CA GLY A 231 22.09 0.98 0.05
C GLY A 231 20.96 0.55 1.00
N ASN A 232 21.25 0.58 2.31
CA ASN A 232 20.48 -0.17 3.31
C ASN A 232 19.62 0.74 4.23
N ALA A 233 19.26 1.93 3.75
CA ALA A 233 18.54 2.91 4.58
C ALA A 233 17.03 2.98 4.31
N LEU A 234 16.59 2.39 3.21
CA LEU A 234 15.20 2.33 2.79
C LEU A 234 14.88 0.90 2.35
N ASP A 235 13.65 0.48 2.60
CA ASP A 235 13.16 -0.80 2.11
C ASP A 235 13.17 -0.86 0.58
N LYS A 236 13.59 -2.00 0.01
CA LYS A 236 13.39 -2.24 -1.43
C LYS A 236 11.99 -2.75 -1.66
N ILE A 237 11.23 -2.11 -2.54
CA ILE A 237 9.84 -2.46 -2.83
C ILE A 237 9.74 -2.91 -4.28
N SER A 238 9.10 -4.07 -4.51
CA SER A 238 8.83 -4.62 -5.84
C SER A 238 7.38 -5.08 -5.92
N THR A 239 6.63 -4.57 -6.89
CA THR A 239 5.26 -5.02 -7.15
C THR A 239 5.27 -6.27 -8.03
N ILE A 240 4.62 -7.33 -7.54
CA ILE A 240 4.40 -8.57 -8.29
C ILE A 240 3.18 -8.41 -9.19
N THR A 241 2.10 -7.90 -8.62
CA THR A 241 0.79 -7.82 -9.30
C THR A 241 0.06 -6.56 -8.87
N PHE A 242 -0.59 -5.93 -9.84
CA PHE A 242 -1.47 -4.80 -9.64
C PHE A 242 -2.69 -4.98 -10.55
N ASN A 243 -3.83 -5.31 -9.94
CA ASN A 243 -5.08 -5.54 -10.66
C ASN A 243 -6.07 -4.41 -10.36
N ILE A 244 -6.80 -3.99 -11.39
CA ILE A 244 -7.82 -2.95 -11.32
C ILE A 244 -9.12 -3.50 -11.92
N GLY A 245 -10.22 -3.43 -11.18
CA GLY A 245 -11.56 -3.80 -11.62
C GLY A 245 -11.94 -5.27 -11.39
N ASP A 246 -10.98 -6.11 -10.98
CA ASP A 246 -11.28 -7.50 -10.64
C ASP A 246 -12.04 -7.61 -9.31
N ASN A 247 -12.89 -8.62 -9.18
CA ASN A 247 -13.53 -8.93 -7.90
C ASN A 247 -12.48 -9.42 -6.91
N PHE A 248 -12.61 -9.00 -5.65
CA PHE A 248 -11.76 -9.53 -4.58
C PHE A 248 -12.12 -10.96 -4.23
N ASP A 249 -11.10 -11.72 -3.83
CA ASP A 249 -11.30 -12.84 -2.93
C ASP A 249 -11.63 -12.27 -1.55
N GLU A 250 -12.92 -12.22 -1.23
CA GLU A 250 -13.43 -11.69 0.04
C GLU A 250 -12.83 -12.42 1.25
N ALA A 251 -12.54 -13.71 1.14
CA ALA A 251 -11.92 -14.45 2.25
C ALA A 251 -10.46 -14.03 2.47
N ALA A 252 -9.73 -13.73 1.39
CA ALA A 252 -8.35 -13.24 1.47
C ALA A 252 -8.26 -11.81 2.02
N MET A 253 -9.31 -11.01 1.85
CA MET A 253 -9.40 -9.63 2.37
C MET A 253 -9.68 -9.59 3.89
N GLN A 254 -10.34 -10.62 4.44
CA GLN A 254 -10.66 -10.64 5.86
C GLN A 254 -9.41 -10.91 6.73
N PRO A 255 -9.28 -10.25 7.91
CA PRO A 255 -8.22 -10.55 8.85
C PRO A 255 -8.15 -12.06 9.15
N ALA A 256 -6.95 -12.63 8.94
CA ALA A 256 -6.72 -14.07 9.03
C ALA A 256 -5.36 -14.35 9.69
N PRO A 257 -5.18 -15.52 10.33
CA PRO A 257 -3.94 -15.92 11.00
C PRO A 257 -2.69 -15.85 10.11
N ALA A 258 -1.53 -15.94 10.74
CA ALA A 258 -0.23 -16.10 10.11
C ALA A 258 -0.18 -17.29 9.13
N THR A 259 0.59 -17.17 8.05
CA THR A 259 0.80 -18.25 7.06
C THR A 259 1.91 -19.21 7.45
N ALA A 260 2.80 -18.79 8.35
CA ALA A 260 3.79 -19.64 9.00
C ALA A 260 3.54 -19.67 10.52
N LEU A 261 4.40 -20.37 11.27
CA LEU A 261 4.30 -20.37 12.72
C LEU A 261 4.46 -18.94 13.25
N PRO A 262 3.58 -18.44 14.13
CA PRO A 262 3.75 -17.11 14.69
C PRO A 262 5.08 -17.00 15.41
N ALA A 263 5.82 -15.92 15.14
CA ALA A 263 7.07 -15.64 15.85
C ALA A 263 6.77 -15.56 17.36
N GLN A 264 7.28 -16.51 18.13
CA GLN A 264 7.10 -16.49 19.58
C GLN A 264 7.68 -15.18 20.14
N GLN A 265 6.94 -14.53 21.04
CA GLN A 265 7.50 -13.39 21.77
C GLN A 265 8.68 -13.88 22.63
N PRO A 266 9.83 -13.17 22.61
CA PRO A 266 10.95 -13.47 23.50
C PRO A 266 10.59 -13.31 24.98
#